data_AF-A0A7S2QC58-F1
#
_entry.id   AF-A0A7S2QC58-F1
#
_cell.length_a   1.000
_cell.length_b   1.000
_cell.length_c   1.000
_cell.angle_alpha   90.00
_cell.angle_beta   90.00
_cell.angle_gamma   90.00
#
_symmetry.space_group_name_H-M   'P 1'
#
loop_
_entity.id
_entity.type
_entity.pdbx_description
1 polymer ?
#
loop_
_entity_poly.entity_id
_entity_poly.type
_entity_poly.pdbx_seq_one_letter_code
_entity_poly.pdbx_strand_id
1 'polypeptide(L)'
;VALTMPAEADASGMECAGGAGTAASTVEDIGRALRLLRGPDQDSEPNGGKRIPGDKAVLREGSFLEEWSKKLSTQIDKAARLFQEARQLQKDEQVVKDCLATKFPDHSREGGAFGAIRSIGTEQRTELHEVLELVRGHAGHFGSAEELVVGIPAAGAASRRLPGPDIVALLAELLDAASRALTKHRKEQKKREEEKQESH
;
A
#
# COMPACT_ATOMS: atom_id res chain seq x y z
N VAL A 1 28.99 -25.70 -37.00
CA VAL A 1 28.77 -24.27 -37.33
C VAL A 1 28.74 -23.52 -36.00
N ALA A 2 29.87 -22.92 -35.65
CA ALA A 2 30.04 -22.17 -34.42
C ALA A 2 29.43 -20.78 -34.60
N LEU A 3 28.50 -20.39 -33.73
CA LEU A 3 27.92 -19.06 -33.70
C LEU A 3 28.58 -18.26 -32.58
N THR A 4 29.37 -17.31 -33.07
CA THR A 4 30.15 -16.30 -32.37
C THR A 4 29.26 -15.39 -31.53
N MET A 5 29.65 -15.16 -30.27
CA MET A 5 29.10 -14.07 -29.45
C MET A 5 29.73 -12.73 -29.88
N PRO A 6 28.97 -11.61 -29.90
CA PRO A 6 29.56 -10.29 -29.89
C PRO A 6 29.77 -9.78 -28.46
N ALA A 7 30.95 -9.20 -28.28
CA ALA A 7 31.49 -8.61 -27.08
C ALA A 7 30.89 -7.24 -26.73
N GLU A 8 30.97 -6.95 -25.43
CA GLU A 8 31.15 -5.67 -24.74
C GLU A 8 30.86 -4.36 -25.49
N ALA A 9 29.90 -3.60 -24.95
CA ALA A 9 29.89 -2.15 -25.03
C ALA A 9 29.97 -1.60 -23.60
N ASP A 10 31.18 -1.14 -23.28
CA ASP A 10 31.58 -0.41 -22.10
C ASP A 10 30.97 1.00 -22.14
N ALA A 11 29.99 1.28 -21.28
CA ALA A 11 29.41 2.61 -21.11
C ALA A 11 29.90 3.19 -19.78
N SER A 12 31.15 3.64 -19.84
CA SER A 12 31.80 4.49 -18.85
C SER A 12 31.00 5.76 -18.58
N GLY A 13 30.80 6.05 -17.29
CA GLY A 13 30.96 7.39 -16.73
C GLY A 13 29.97 8.46 -17.18
N MET A 14 28.80 8.50 -16.54
CA MET A 14 28.08 9.75 -16.36
C MET A 14 27.65 9.90 -14.90
N GLU A 15 28.63 10.27 -14.07
CA GLU A 15 28.39 10.82 -12.73
C GLU A 15 27.68 12.17 -12.90
N CYS A 16 26.35 12.14 -12.84
CA CYS A 16 25.57 13.34 -12.57
C CYS A 16 25.80 13.74 -11.11
N ALA A 17 26.87 14.49 -10.86
CA ALA A 17 27.00 15.38 -9.73
C ALA A 17 25.96 16.52 -9.87
N GLY A 18 24.68 16.17 -9.71
CA GLY A 18 23.57 17.12 -9.59
C GLY A 18 23.59 17.65 -8.17
N GLY A 19 24.14 18.85 -8.02
CA GLY A 19 24.34 19.51 -6.75
C GLY A 19 23.13 19.40 -5.81
N ALA A 20 23.42 18.99 -4.58
CA ALA A 20 22.58 19.20 -3.41
C ALA A 20 22.49 20.71 -3.09
N GLY A 21 21.94 21.48 -4.02
CA GLY A 21 21.57 22.88 -3.84
C GLY A 21 20.08 22.94 -3.47
N THR A 22 19.79 22.83 -2.17
CA THR A 22 18.80 23.69 -1.49
C THR A 22 17.41 23.89 -2.13
N ALA A 23 16.87 22.97 -2.93
CA ALA A 23 15.49 23.09 -3.44
C ALA A 23 14.44 22.96 -2.31
N ALA A 24 14.79 22.32 -1.19
CA ALA A 24 13.94 22.27 0.00
C ALA A 24 13.95 23.60 0.78
N SER A 25 15.00 24.42 0.68
CA SER A 25 15.04 25.74 1.31
C SER A 25 14.18 26.72 0.51
N THR A 26 14.20 26.67 -0.82
CA THR A 26 13.49 27.68 -1.64
C THR A 26 11.97 27.67 -1.47
N VAL A 27 11.29 26.53 -1.33
CA VAL A 27 9.82 26.52 -1.20
C VAL A 27 9.37 26.99 0.19
N GLU A 28 10.07 26.56 1.25
CA GLU A 28 9.81 27.05 2.62
C GLU A 28 10.18 28.53 2.77
N ASP A 29 11.23 28.98 2.08
CA ASP A 29 11.67 30.38 2.04
C ASP A 29 10.70 31.25 1.23
N ILE A 30 10.12 30.73 0.15
CA ILE A 30 9.02 31.40 -0.59
C ILE A 30 7.77 31.48 0.30
N GLY A 31 7.42 30.41 1.00
CA GLY A 31 6.31 30.40 1.95
C GLY A 31 6.49 31.39 3.11
N ARG A 32 7.72 31.55 3.61
CA ARG A 32 8.09 32.57 4.62
C ARG A 32 8.08 33.98 4.05
N ALA A 33 8.65 34.19 2.86
CA ALA A 33 8.69 35.50 2.20
C ALA A 33 7.28 36.03 1.93
N LEU A 34 6.37 35.17 1.46
CA LEU A 34 4.96 35.54 1.25
C LEU A 34 4.21 35.86 2.55
N ARG A 35 4.56 35.19 3.66
CA ARG A 35 4.01 35.49 4.99
C ARG A 35 4.52 36.82 5.55
N LEU A 36 5.76 37.19 5.25
CA LEU A 36 6.33 38.50 5.61
C LEU A 36 5.73 39.65 4.78
N LEU A 37 5.43 39.40 3.49
CA LEU A 37 4.75 40.34 2.61
C LEU A 37 3.29 40.62 3.00
N ARG A 38 2.65 39.70 3.73
CA ARG A 38 1.27 39.85 4.23
C ARG A 38 1.15 40.92 5.32
N GLY A 39 2.26 41.31 5.96
CA GLY A 39 2.28 42.25 7.08
C GLY A 39 1.58 41.73 8.34
N PRO A 40 1.94 42.22 9.53
CA PRO A 40 1.14 41.96 10.73
C PRO A 40 -0.22 42.64 10.58
N ASP A 41 -1.31 41.95 10.95
CA ASP A 41 -2.67 42.51 10.97
C ASP A 41 -2.65 43.86 11.70
N GLN A 42 -2.92 44.95 10.97
CA GLN A 42 -2.85 46.33 11.46
C GLN A 42 -4.08 46.66 12.33
N ASP A 43 -4.19 46.02 13.49
CA ASP A 43 -5.18 46.37 14.52
C ASP A 43 -4.51 47.00 15.75
N SER A 44 -3.64 48.00 15.53
CA SER A 44 -3.09 48.83 16.61
C SER A 44 -2.93 50.30 16.20
N GLU A 45 -4.05 51.05 16.32
CA GLU A 45 -4.29 52.39 16.92
C GLU A 45 -3.16 53.50 16.94
N PRO A 46 -3.51 54.79 17.14
CA PRO A 46 -3.20 55.89 16.22
C PRO A 46 -2.14 56.85 16.76
N ASN A 47 -1.35 57.48 15.87
CA ASN A 47 -0.99 58.89 16.05
C ASN A 47 -0.36 59.57 14.81
N GLY A 48 -0.99 60.66 14.37
CA GLY A 48 -0.31 61.94 14.10
C GLY A 48 0.58 62.13 12.86
N GLY A 49 0.69 61.20 11.92
CA GLY A 49 1.52 61.38 10.71
C GLY A 49 0.74 61.85 9.48
N LYS A 50 1.07 63.03 8.94
CA LYS A 50 0.48 63.67 7.74
C LYS A 50 0.22 62.68 6.59
N ARG A 51 -1.07 62.47 6.28
CA ARG A 51 -1.51 61.69 5.12
C ARG A 51 -1.24 62.45 3.82
N ILE A 52 -0.47 61.82 2.93
CA ILE A 52 -0.43 62.16 1.51
C ILE A 52 -1.86 61.95 0.96
N PRO A 53 -2.44 62.89 0.19
CA PRO A 53 -3.72 62.67 -0.48
C PRO A 53 -3.49 61.67 -1.62
N GLY A 54 -3.50 60.38 -1.27
CA GLY A 54 -3.60 59.31 -2.23
C GLY A 54 -5.01 59.35 -2.81
N ASP A 55 -5.13 59.94 -4.00
CA ASP A 55 -6.30 59.79 -4.85
C ASP A 55 -6.60 58.31 -5.03
N LYS A 56 -7.56 57.83 -4.24
CA LYS A 56 -8.62 56.88 -4.57
C LYS A 56 -8.33 55.90 -5.72
N ALA A 57 -7.21 55.18 -5.67
CA ALA A 57 -7.23 53.76 -5.99
C ALA A 57 -7.94 53.08 -4.82
N VAL A 58 -9.27 53.25 -4.77
CA VAL A 58 -10.14 52.35 -4.03
C VAL A 58 -9.97 51.01 -4.75
N LEU A 59 -8.92 50.28 -4.39
CA LEU A 59 -8.86 48.83 -4.53
C LEU A 59 -9.99 48.35 -3.64
N ARG A 60 -11.18 48.35 -4.24
CA ARG A 60 -12.42 47.86 -3.67
C ARG A 60 -12.08 46.50 -3.08
N GLU A 61 -12.39 46.32 -1.81
CA GLU A 61 -12.43 45.02 -1.14
C GLU A 61 -13.15 44.04 -2.10
N GLY A 62 -12.44 43.00 -2.55
CA GLY A 62 -12.76 42.24 -3.78
C GLY A 62 -11.90 42.59 -4.99
N SER A 63 -10.68 43.11 -4.78
CA SER A 63 -9.78 43.47 -5.87
C SER A 63 -9.22 42.21 -6.55
N PHE A 64 -9.00 42.28 -7.87
CA PHE A 64 -8.37 41.21 -8.64
C PHE A 64 -7.07 40.69 -8.00
N LEU A 65 -6.33 41.55 -7.27
CA LEU A 65 -5.12 41.18 -6.55
C LEU A 65 -5.38 40.27 -5.34
N GLU A 66 -6.49 40.45 -4.62
CA GLU A 66 -6.88 39.56 -3.51
C GLU A 66 -7.31 38.19 -4.04
N GLU A 67 -8.08 38.16 -5.13
CA GLU A 67 -8.48 36.91 -5.78
C GLU A 67 -7.27 36.17 -6.36
N TRP A 68 -6.35 36.90 -7.01
CA TRP A 68 -5.11 36.35 -7.53
C TRP A 68 -4.19 35.84 -6.41
N SER A 69 -4.04 36.61 -5.32
CA SER A 69 -3.26 36.22 -4.13
C SER A 69 -3.84 34.96 -3.48
N LYS A 70 -5.16 34.90 -3.30
CA LYS A 70 -5.86 33.72 -2.78
C LYS A 70 -5.69 32.50 -3.70
N LYS A 71 -5.78 32.69 -5.02
CA LYS A 71 -5.54 31.61 -5.97
C LYS A 71 -4.10 31.11 -5.89
N LEU A 72 -3.13 32.02 -5.80
CA LEU A 72 -1.72 31.65 -5.68
C LEU A 72 -1.45 30.90 -4.37
N SER A 73 -1.98 31.36 -3.23
CA SER A 73 -1.81 30.68 -1.95
C SER A 73 -2.39 29.27 -1.97
N THR A 74 -3.57 29.07 -2.57
CA THR A 74 -4.14 27.71 -2.71
C THR A 74 -3.28 26.78 -3.56
N GLN A 75 -2.62 27.30 -4.60
CA GLN A 75 -1.70 26.49 -5.42
C GLN A 75 -0.42 26.15 -4.65
N ILE A 76 0.10 27.09 -3.87
CA ILE A 76 1.27 26.86 -3.00
C ILE A 76 0.95 25.81 -1.94
N ASP A 77 -0.21 25.91 -1.28
CA ASP A 77 -0.64 24.94 -0.28
C ASP A 77 -0.83 23.54 -0.90
N LYS A 78 -1.41 23.48 -2.11
CA LYS A 78 -1.53 22.23 -2.86
C LYS A 78 -0.16 21.64 -3.20
N ALA A 79 0.79 22.45 -3.67
CA ALA A 79 2.14 22.01 -3.97
C ALA A 79 2.88 21.51 -2.71
N ALA A 80 2.74 22.21 -1.58
CA ALA A 80 3.31 21.80 -0.31
C ALA A 80 2.76 20.44 0.17
N ARG A 81 1.45 20.20 0.03
CA ARG A 81 0.83 18.90 0.33
C ARG A 81 1.37 17.78 -0.55
N LEU A 82 1.40 17.99 -1.87
CA LEU A 82 1.94 17.00 -2.82
C LEU A 82 3.41 16.68 -2.53
N PHE A 83 4.20 17.67 -2.12
CA PHE A 83 5.59 17.46 -1.73
C PHE A 83 5.71 16.62 -0.44
N GLN A 84 4.87 16.88 0.55
CA GLN A 84 4.81 16.06 1.77
C GLN A 84 4.39 14.62 1.46
N GLU A 85 3.38 14.43 0.61
CA GLU A 85 2.93 13.12 0.14
C GLU A 85 4.05 12.38 -0.60
N ALA A 86 4.77 13.06 -1.50
CA ALA A 86 5.90 12.47 -2.22
C ALA A 86 7.03 12.03 -1.26
N ARG A 87 7.36 12.84 -0.24
CA ARG A 87 8.33 12.45 0.80
C ARG A 87 7.85 11.26 1.62
N GLN A 88 6.56 11.18 1.92
CA GLN A 88 6.01 10.06 2.66
C GLN A 88 6.08 8.78 1.83
N LEU A 89 5.70 8.84 0.55
CA LEU A 89 5.81 7.71 -0.38
C LEU A 89 7.24 7.19 -0.49
N GLN A 90 8.24 8.07 -0.46
CA GLN A 90 9.65 7.67 -0.47
C GLN A 90 10.03 6.88 0.79
N LYS A 91 9.55 7.29 1.96
CA LYS A 91 9.76 6.55 3.22
C LYS A 91 9.06 5.19 3.17
N ASP A 92 7.83 5.16 2.71
CA ASP A 92 7.04 3.92 2.59
C ASP A 92 7.70 2.96 1.60
N GLU A 93 8.25 3.47 0.49
CA GLU A 93 9.00 2.67 -0.48
C GLU A 93 10.24 2.02 0.16
N GLN A 94 10.95 2.73 1.04
CA GLN A 94 12.09 2.17 1.75
C GLN A 94 11.66 1.02 2.68
N VAL A 95 10.56 1.20 3.42
CA VAL A 95 10.01 0.14 4.28
C VAL A 95 9.63 -1.09 3.44
N VAL A 96 9.05 -0.89 2.26
CA VAL A 96 8.72 -1.99 1.34
C VAL A 96 9.99 -2.69 0.84
N LYS A 97 11.05 -1.94 0.49
CA LYS A 97 12.35 -2.51 0.10
C LYS A 97 12.96 -3.37 1.20
N ASP A 98 12.93 -2.87 2.44
CA ASP A 98 13.46 -3.59 3.59
C ASP A 98 12.66 -4.87 3.87
N CYS A 99 11.33 -4.79 3.74
CA CYS A 99 10.44 -5.95 3.83
C CYS A 99 10.76 -6.99 2.75
N LEU A 100 10.89 -6.56 1.49
CA LEU A 100 11.23 -7.45 0.37
C LEU A 100 12.59 -8.12 0.57
N ALA A 101 13.61 -7.37 1.03
CA ALA A 101 14.91 -7.93 1.32
C ALA A 101 14.89 -8.96 2.45
N THR A 102 14.07 -8.74 3.48
CA THR A 102 14.02 -9.61 4.66
C THR A 102 13.14 -10.84 4.45
N LYS A 103 12.01 -10.70 3.76
CA LYS A 103 10.97 -11.73 3.66
C LYS A 103 10.96 -12.46 2.33
N PHE A 104 11.49 -11.85 1.28
CA PHE A 104 11.49 -12.38 -0.08
C PHE A 104 12.86 -12.18 -0.77
N PRO A 105 13.96 -12.69 -0.19
CA PRO A 105 15.31 -12.46 -0.71
C PRO A 105 15.52 -13.09 -2.10
N ASP A 106 14.88 -14.24 -2.36
CA ASP A 106 15.08 -15.04 -3.57
C ASP A 106 14.09 -14.70 -4.70
N HIS A 107 13.14 -13.79 -4.45
CA HIS A 107 12.13 -13.42 -5.45
C HIS A 107 12.72 -12.48 -6.50
N SER A 108 12.47 -12.79 -7.78
CA SER A 108 12.80 -11.90 -8.90
C SER A 108 12.05 -10.58 -8.76
N ARG A 109 12.78 -9.46 -8.82
CA ARG A 109 12.22 -8.12 -8.64
C ARG A 109 11.99 -7.48 -10.00
N GLU A 110 10.78 -7.62 -10.54
CA GLU A 110 10.36 -6.85 -11.71
C GLU A 110 9.71 -5.53 -11.27
N GLY A 111 10.24 -4.41 -11.76
CA GLY A 111 9.72 -3.07 -11.52
C GLY A 111 10.12 -2.44 -10.16
N GLY A 112 9.39 -1.40 -9.76
CA GLY A 112 9.62 -0.70 -8.48
C GLY A 112 9.16 -1.52 -7.27
N ALA A 113 9.55 -1.12 -6.05
CA ALA A 113 9.29 -1.87 -4.82
C ALA A 113 7.80 -2.18 -4.59
N PHE A 114 6.91 -1.21 -4.86
CA PHE A 114 5.46 -1.41 -4.77
C PHE A 114 4.91 -2.35 -5.86
N GLY A 115 5.56 -2.41 -7.03
CA GLY A 115 5.22 -3.36 -8.09
C GLY A 115 5.57 -4.78 -7.68
N ALA A 116 6.79 -4.98 -7.17
CA ALA A 116 7.27 -6.27 -6.71
C ALA A 116 6.41 -6.85 -5.58
N ILE A 117 6.10 -6.06 -4.53
CA ILE A 117 5.24 -6.53 -3.43
C ILE A 117 3.82 -6.85 -3.90
N ARG A 118 3.30 -6.12 -4.90
CA ARG A 118 2.01 -6.43 -5.51
C ARG A 118 2.04 -7.74 -6.29
N SER A 119 3.12 -8.03 -7.04
CA SER A 119 3.30 -9.30 -7.75
C SER A 119 3.29 -10.48 -6.78
N ILE A 120 4.10 -10.39 -5.72
CA ILE A 120 4.16 -11.40 -4.66
C ILE A 120 2.76 -11.60 -4.04
N GLY A 121 2.06 -10.52 -3.73
CA GLY A 121 0.70 -10.62 -3.19
C GLY A 121 -0.34 -11.19 -4.17
N THR A 122 -0.11 -11.13 -5.49
CA THR A 122 -0.96 -11.81 -6.48
C THR A 122 -0.62 -13.30 -6.60
N GLU A 123 0.67 -13.65 -6.58
CA GLU A 123 1.15 -15.04 -6.57
C GLU A 123 0.63 -15.77 -5.34
N GLN A 124 0.86 -15.22 -4.14
CA GLN A 124 0.39 -15.81 -2.88
C GLN A 124 -1.13 -16.00 -2.84
N ARG A 125 -1.91 -15.05 -3.37
CA ARG A 125 -3.37 -15.23 -3.46
C ARG A 125 -3.76 -16.34 -4.43
N THR A 126 -3.00 -16.53 -5.49
CA THR A 126 -3.23 -17.61 -6.46
C THR A 126 -2.96 -18.96 -5.81
N GLU A 127 -1.83 -19.08 -5.11
CA GLU A 127 -1.47 -20.28 -4.35
C GLU A 127 -2.53 -20.61 -3.27
N LEU A 128 -2.98 -19.61 -2.51
CA LEU A 128 -4.03 -19.80 -1.50
C LEU A 128 -5.35 -20.27 -2.13
N HIS A 129 -5.70 -19.78 -3.32
CA HIS A 129 -6.85 -20.29 -4.05
C HIS A 129 -6.66 -21.75 -4.50
N GLU A 130 -5.48 -22.11 -4.99
CA GLU A 130 -5.18 -23.49 -5.36
C GLU A 130 -5.29 -24.44 -4.16
N VAL A 131 -4.79 -24.02 -2.99
CA VAL A 131 -4.97 -24.77 -1.74
C VAL A 131 -6.45 -24.90 -1.38
N LEU A 132 -7.24 -23.83 -1.52
CA LEU A 132 -8.68 -23.88 -1.24
C LEU A 132 -9.42 -24.84 -2.19
N GLU A 133 -9.08 -24.84 -3.48
CA GLU A 133 -9.62 -25.79 -4.47
C GLU A 133 -9.23 -27.23 -4.13
N LEU A 134 -7.97 -27.45 -3.71
CA LEU A 134 -7.50 -28.77 -3.29
C LEU A 134 -8.30 -29.27 -2.08
N VAL A 135 -8.48 -28.43 -1.05
CA VAL A 135 -9.28 -28.76 0.13
C VAL A 135 -10.73 -29.05 -0.27
N ARG A 136 -11.33 -28.25 -1.16
CA ARG A 136 -12.69 -28.48 -1.66
C ARG A 136 -12.80 -29.83 -2.40
N GLY A 137 -11.83 -30.16 -3.24
CA GLY A 137 -11.78 -31.44 -3.96
C GLY A 137 -11.71 -32.66 -3.03
N HIS A 138 -11.06 -32.51 -1.87
CA HIS A 138 -10.92 -33.58 -0.88
C HIS A 138 -11.99 -33.54 0.21
N ALA A 139 -12.79 -32.47 0.30
CA ALA A 139 -13.80 -32.28 1.34
C ALA A 139 -14.82 -33.45 1.39
N GLY A 140 -15.17 -34.01 0.24
CA GLY A 140 -16.08 -35.16 0.12
C GLY A 140 -15.56 -36.48 0.71
N HIS A 141 -14.26 -36.59 1.01
CA HIS A 141 -13.69 -37.77 1.67
C HIS A 141 -13.83 -37.75 3.20
N PHE A 142 -14.20 -36.62 3.79
CA PHE A 142 -14.46 -36.54 5.22
C PHE A 142 -15.89 -37.03 5.50
N GLY A 143 -16.05 -37.95 6.45
CA GLY A 143 -17.39 -38.47 6.82
C GLY A 143 -18.37 -37.42 7.35
N SER A 144 -17.88 -36.21 7.66
CA SER A 144 -18.64 -35.01 8.02
C SER A 144 -18.51 -33.90 6.97
N ALA A 145 -18.38 -34.27 5.69
CA ALA A 145 -18.20 -33.36 4.56
C ALA A 145 -19.25 -32.23 4.51
N GLU A 146 -20.48 -32.51 4.92
CA GLU A 146 -21.57 -31.52 4.89
C GLU A 146 -21.30 -30.32 5.80
N GLU A 147 -20.77 -30.54 7.01
CA GLU A 147 -20.40 -29.45 7.93
C GLU A 147 -19.17 -28.68 7.44
N LEU A 148 -18.25 -29.35 6.74
CA LEU A 148 -17.05 -28.77 6.16
C LEU A 148 -17.33 -27.93 4.90
N VAL A 149 -18.33 -28.30 4.12
CA VAL A 149 -18.65 -27.65 2.84
C VAL A 149 -19.57 -26.43 3.04
N VAL A 150 -20.36 -26.41 4.13
CA VAL A 150 -21.22 -25.27 4.50
C VAL A 150 -20.35 -24.08 4.95
N GLY A 151 -20.03 -23.21 4.00
CA GLY A 151 -19.21 -22.02 4.24
C GLY A 151 -18.11 -21.83 3.21
N ILE A 152 -17.72 -22.88 2.48
CA ILE A 152 -16.80 -22.75 1.36
C ILE A 152 -17.55 -22.09 0.21
N PRO A 153 -17.09 -20.93 -0.30
CA PRO A 153 -17.66 -20.34 -1.51
C PRO A 153 -17.65 -21.36 -2.64
N ALA A 154 -18.67 -21.37 -3.49
CA ALA A 154 -18.66 -22.24 -4.67
C ALA A 154 -17.44 -21.94 -5.56
N ALA A 155 -16.90 -22.98 -6.20
CA ALA A 155 -15.81 -22.85 -7.15
C ALA A 155 -16.19 -21.85 -8.25
N GLY A 156 -15.25 -20.99 -8.66
CA GLY A 156 -15.43 -20.04 -9.75
C GLY A 156 -15.10 -18.59 -9.42
N ALA A 157 -15.62 -17.67 -10.24
CA ALA A 157 -15.21 -16.27 -10.24
C ALA A 157 -15.50 -15.52 -8.92
N ALA A 158 -16.53 -15.93 -8.16
CA ALA A 158 -16.85 -15.35 -6.87
C ALA A 158 -15.81 -15.70 -5.80
N SER A 159 -15.32 -16.95 -5.79
CA SER A 159 -14.25 -17.37 -4.88
C SER A 159 -12.95 -16.63 -5.16
N ARG A 160 -12.60 -16.42 -6.43
CA ARG A 160 -11.38 -15.69 -6.87
C ARG A 160 -11.34 -14.20 -6.55
N ARG A 161 -12.44 -13.64 -6.05
CA ARG A 161 -12.53 -12.22 -5.65
C ARG A 161 -12.28 -12.01 -4.15
N LEU A 162 -12.12 -13.09 -3.39
CA LEU A 162 -11.85 -12.97 -1.97
C LEU A 162 -10.49 -12.32 -1.72
N PRO A 163 -10.40 -11.39 -0.75
CA PRO A 163 -9.11 -10.86 -0.34
C PRO A 163 -8.31 -11.97 0.37
N GLY A 164 -6.98 -11.90 0.28
CA GLY A 164 -6.07 -12.91 0.83
C GLY A 164 -6.37 -13.31 2.30
N PRO A 165 -6.57 -12.34 3.22
CA PRO A 165 -6.90 -12.64 4.61
C PRO A 165 -8.16 -13.50 4.78
N ASP A 166 -9.20 -13.24 3.98
CA ASP A 166 -10.45 -14.01 4.05
C ASP A 166 -10.25 -15.45 3.55
N ILE A 167 -9.40 -15.64 2.53
CA ILE A 167 -9.03 -16.99 2.06
C ILE A 167 -8.30 -17.76 3.15
N VAL A 168 -7.36 -17.10 3.85
CA VAL A 168 -6.63 -17.72 4.98
C VAL A 168 -7.58 -18.06 6.13
N ALA A 169 -8.52 -17.18 6.47
CA ALA A 169 -9.52 -17.44 7.51
C ALA A 169 -10.37 -18.67 7.16
N LEU A 170 -10.88 -18.75 5.93
CA LEU A 170 -11.62 -19.92 5.45
C LEU A 170 -10.79 -21.20 5.52
N LEU A 171 -9.52 -21.16 5.07
CA LEU A 171 -8.62 -22.32 5.16
C LEU A 171 -8.39 -22.76 6.61
N ALA A 172 -8.24 -21.82 7.54
CA ALA A 172 -8.05 -22.12 8.95
C ALA A 172 -9.28 -22.81 9.56
N GLU A 173 -10.49 -22.31 9.26
CA GLU A 173 -11.74 -22.93 9.71
C GLU A 173 -11.90 -24.35 9.16
N LEU A 174 -11.57 -24.56 7.87
CA LEU A 174 -11.62 -25.88 7.25
C LEU A 174 -10.63 -26.87 7.86
N LEU A 175 -9.41 -26.42 8.15
CA LEU A 175 -8.40 -27.26 8.79
C LEU A 175 -8.79 -27.61 10.23
N ASP A 176 -9.40 -26.69 10.99
CA ASP A 176 -9.91 -26.96 12.33
C ASP A 176 -11.07 -27.99 12.28
N ALA A 177 -12.03 -27.80 11.36
CA ALA A 177 -13.13 -28.73 11.17
C ALA A 177 -12.63 -30.14 10.75
N ALA A 178 -11.68 -30.21 9.81
CA ALA A 178 -11.07 -31.48 9.40
C ALA A 178 -10.32 -32.16 10.55
N SER A 179 -9.59 -31.41 11.37
CA SER A 179 -8.90 -31.92 12.56
C SER A 179 -9.86 -32.51 13.59
N ARG A 180 -10.99 -31.83 13.84
CA ARG A 180 -12.05 -32.32 14.73
C ARG A 180 -12.69 -33.60 14.19
N ALA A 181 -13.01 -33.64 12.90
CA ALA A 181 -13.58 -34.81 12.23
C ALA A 181 -12.64 -36.01 12.32
N LEU A 182 -11.34 -35.82 12.05
CA LEU A 182 -10.32 -36.85 12.16
C LEU A 182 -10.21 -37.39 13.60
N THR A 183 -10.23 -36.48 14.58
CA THR A 183 -10.18 -36.85 16.00
C THR A 183 -11.40 -37.67 16.41
N LYS A 184 -12.59 -37.29 15.94
CA LYS A 184 -13.84 -38.04 16.16
C LYS A 184 -13.76 -39.44 15.55
N HIS A 185 -13.33 -39.53 14.28
CA HIS A 185 -13.20 -40.81 13.58
C HIS A 185 -12.20 -41.75 14.28
N ARG A 186 -11.05 -41.24 14.75
CA ARG A 186 -10.08 -42.04 15.52
C ARG A 186 -10.65 -42.57 16.82
N LYS A 187 -11.44 -41.77 17.54
CA LYS A 187 -12.14 -42.22 18.76
C LYS A 187 -13.18 -43.30 18.47
N GLU A 188 -13.94 -43.14 17.39
CA GLU A 188 -14.93 -44.14 16.96
C GLU A 188 -14.29 -45.44 16.51
N GLN A 189 -13.16 -45.40 15.79
CA GLN A 189 -12.40 -46.59 15.41
C GLN A 189 -11.90 -47.36 16.64
N LYS A 190 -11.27 -46.65 17.59
CA LYS A 190 -10.78 -47.26 18.83
C LYS A 190 -11.91 -47.94 19.62
N LYS A 191 -13.07 -47.28 19.74
CA LYS A 191 -14.25 -47.85 20.39
C LYS A 191 -14.72 -49.14 19.70
N ARG A 192 -14.76 -49.16 18.36
CA ARG A 192 -15.14 -50.36 17.59
C ARG A 192 -14.14 -51.51 17.74
N GLU A 193 -12.86 -51.20 17.93
CA GLU A 193 -11.82 -52.20 18.18
C GLU A 193 -11.95 -52.81 19.59
N GLU A 194 -12.24 -51.98 20.60
CA GLU A 194 -12.50 -52.43 21.98
C GLU A 194 -13.76 -53.32 22.06
N GLU A 195 -14.86 -52.92 21.42
CA GLU A 195 -16.10 -53.71 21.36
C GLU A 195 -15.92 -55.06 20.63
N LYS A 196 -15.01 -55.13 19.65
CA LYS A 196 -14.64 -56.39 18.97
C LYS A 196 -13.77 -57.31 19.82
N GLN A 197 -12.99 -56.77 20.76
CA GLN A 197 -12.19 -57.55 21.69
C GLN A 197 -13.01 -58.10 22.86
N GLU A 198 -14.06 -57.41 23.29
CA GLU A 198 -14.95 -57.88 24.37
C GLU A 198 -15.99 -58.93 23.92
N SER A 199 -16.16 -59.13 22.61
CA SER A 199 -17.11 -60.09 22.02
C SER A 199 -16.47 -61.43 21.59
N HIS A 200 -15.18 -61.62 21.86
CA HIS A 200 -14.42 -62.85 21.60
C HIS A 200 -13.90 -63.46 22.90
#